data_AF-A0A7W6HSM1-F1
#
_entry.id   AF-A0A7W6HSM1-F1
#
_cell.length_a   1.000
_cell.length_b   1.000
_cell.length_c   1.000
_cell.angle_alpha   90.00
_cell.angle_beta   90.00
_cell.angle_gamma   90.00
#
_symmetry.space_group_name_H-M   'P 1'
#
loop_
_entity.id
_entity.type
_entity.pdbx_description
1 polymer ?
#
loop_
_entity_poly.entity_id
_entity_poly.type
_entity_poly.pdbx_seq_one_letter_code
_entity_poly.pdbx_strand_id
1 'polypeptide(L)'
;MTSQSNSQPAASASELKRAEAGAEKGAAPGNVSETCQACIAADCKKKIEEIDKETKRITDIEDPIARNKEITAAYKSLFSQDPTNHWLKLGSIVSSQVGCNMNLIQGKRDGFPFPSLKDSIDSTTGVSFSKNMMSALGEGNKAIFRDIYPLAAYRARHGFDDLKKCYAAQGKEIPPQMKDALARLEKNDSRGSADLIGDYEQKQIIQPVYQKYDGTFFMAENIAGPVWKTIYKHYPYEIPVSSSCSDTNIVEFPGSISNMDDRVLYYHKLMDRLSSQEGWSKR
;
A
#
# COMPACT_ATOMS: atom_id res chain seq x y z
N MET A 1 -18.14 -28.25 -49.65
CA MET A 1 -18.10 -28.18 -48.18
C MET A 1 -17.03 -29.14 -47.69
N THR A 2 -15.85 -28.62 -47.35
CA THR A 2 -14.77 -29.38 -46.71
C THR A 2 -14.09 -28.44 -45.72
N SER A 3 -14.31 -28.71 -44.44
CA SER A 3 -13.68 -28.04 -43.31
C SER A 3 -12.31 -28.68 -43.07
N GLN A 4 -11.26 -27.87 -42.94
CA GLN A 4 -9.97 -28.31 -42.39
C GLN A 4 -9.73 -27.61 -41.05
N SER A 5 -9.63 -28.47 -40.04
CA SER A 5 -9.13 -28.24 -38.69
C SER A 5 -7.65 -27.83 -38.71
N ASN A 6 -7.25 -26.87 -37.88
CA ASN A 6 -5.84 -26.64 -37.57
C ASN A 6 -5.67 -26.48 -36.04
N SER A 7 -5.20 -27.56 -35.41
CA SER A 7 -4.75 -27.60 -34.02
C SER A 7 -3.22 -27.51 -34.00
N GLN A 8 -2.67 -26.54 -33.26
CA GLN A 8 -1.24 -26.44 -32.98
C GLN A 8 -0.83 -27.40 -31.85
N PRO A 9 0.33 -28.07 -31.93
CA PRO A 9 0.81 -28.92 -30.85
C PRO A 9 1.53 -28.13 -29.75
N ALA A 10 1.26 -28.48 -28.50
CA ALA A 10 2.03 -28.05 -27.34
C ALA A 10 3.33 -28.87 -27.23
N ALA A 11 4.46 -28.18 -27.06
CA ALA A 11 5.76 -28.81 -26.86
C ALA A 11 5.81 -29.62 -25.55
N SER A 12 6.47 -30.77 -25.57
CA SER A 12 6.49 -31.72 -24.45
C SER A 12 7.55 -31.36 -23.41
N ALA A 13 7.34 -31.76 -22.15
CA ALA A 13 8.26 -31.51 -21.04
C ALA A 13 9.69 -32.07 -21.25
N SER A 14 9.87 -33.00 -22.19
CA SER A 14 11.18 -33.51 -22.61
C SER A 14 11.97 -32.56 -23.51
N GLU A 15 11.31 -31.63 -24.21
CA GLU A 15 11.97 -30.60 -25.03
C GLU A 15 12.49 -29.45 -24.16
N LEU A 16 11.79 -29.11 -23.07
CA LEU A 16 12.24 -28.14 -22.07
C LEU A 16 13.51 -28.58 -21.34
N LYS A 17 13.66 -29.87 -21.03
CA LYS A 17 14.89 -30.40 -20.38
C LYS A 17 16.11 -30.47 -21.30
N ARG A 18 15.93 -30.42 -22.62
CA ARG A 18 17.07 -30.37 -23.57
C ARG A 18 17.61 -28.95 -23.76
N ALA A 19 16.80 -27.92 -23.51
CA ALA A 19 17.26 -26.53 -23.58
C ALA A 19 18.25 -26.17 -22.45
N GLU A 20 18.17 -26.84 -21.30
CA GLU A 20 19.03 -26.57 -20.14
C GLU A 20 20.41 -27.27 -20.20
N ALA A 21 20.63 -28.22 -21.12
CA ALA A 21 21.85 -29.03 -21.17
C ALA A 21 22.82 -28.69 -22.32
N GLY A 22 22.52 -27.66 -23.12
CA GLY A 22 23.26 -27.33 -24.35
C GLY A 22 24.22 -26.14 -24.28
N ALA A 23 24.45 -25.56 -23.10
CA ALA A 23 25.29 -24.37 -22.96
C ALA A 23 26.75 -24.74 -22.67
N GLU A 24 27.42 -25.53 -23.52
CA GLU A 24 28.88 -25.58 -23.50
C GLU A 24 29.46 -26.08 -24.84
N LYS A 25 30.30 -25.20 -25.43
CA LYS A 25 31.25 -25.41 -26.54
C LYS A 25 30.67 -25.49 -27.97
N GLY A 26 30.79 -24.36 -28.69
CA GLY A 26 30.94 -24.38 -30.16
C GLY A 26 29.99 -23.53 -31.00
N ALA A 27 29.47 -22.39 -30.51
CA ALA A 27 28.65 -21.51 -31.34
C ALA A 27 29.51 -20.61 -32.25
N ALA A 28 29.31 -20.74 -33.56
CA ALA A 28 29.84 -19.85 -34.60
C ALA A 28 29.30 -18.41 -34.45
N PRO A 29 30.02 -17.37 -34.93
CA PRO A 29 29.57 -15.98 -34.82
C PRO A 29 28.50 -15.69 -35.87
N GLY A 30 27.26 -16.07 -35.58
CA GLY A 30 26.08 -15.80 -36.39
C GLY A 30 24.98 -15.16 -35.54
N ASN A 31 24.58 -13.94 -35.90
CA ASN A 31 23.45 -13.16 -35.38
C ASN A 31 23.46 -12.77 -33.89
N VAL A 32 24.31 -11.81 -33.56
CA VAL A 32 24.23 -11.00 -32.32
C VAL A 32 23.18 -9.88 -32.47
N SER A 33 22.02 -10.14 -33.09
CA SER A 33 20.99 -9.10 -33.37
C SER A 33 19.54 -9.48 -33.00
N GLU A 34 19.31 -10.66 -32.44
CA GLU A 34 18.12 -10.98 -31.60
C GLU A 34 18.55 -11.06 -30.12
N THR A 35 19.47 -10.18 -29.74
CA THR A 35 20.16 -10.12 -28.44
C THR A 35 19.23 -9.69 -27.32
N CYS A 36 18.47 -10.70 -26.92
CA CYS A 36 17.90 -11.04 -25.65
C CYS A 36 16.75 -10.23 -25.07
N GLN A 37 15.76 -9.93 -25.91
CA GLN A 37 14.42 -9.60 -25.45
C GLN A 37 13.84 -10.68 -24.50
N ALA A 38 14.15 -11.96 -24.76
CA ALA A 38 13.83 -13.07 -23.87
C ALA A 38 14.60 -13.04 -22.53
N CYS A 39 15.90 -12.71 -22.53
CA CYS A 39 16.66 -12.56 -21.26
C CYS A 39 16.16 -11.37 -20.47
N ILE A 40 15.88 -10.24 -21.13
CA ILE A 40 15.30 -9.06 -20.49
C ILE A 40 13.97 -9.45 -19.85
N ALA A 41 13.10 -10.14 -20.57
CA ALA A 41 11.83 -10.61 -20.01
C ALA A 41 12.04 -11.56 -18.82
N ALA A 42 13.00 -12.48 -18.89
CA ALA A 42 13.31 -13.41 -17.79
C ALA A 42 13.88 -12.69 -16.55
N ASP A 43 14.80 -11.75 -16.73
CA ASP A 43 15.35 -10.92 -15.65
C ASP A 43 14.28 -10.03 -15.02
N CYS A 44 13.49 -9.35 -15.85
CA CYS A 44 12.35 -8.55 -15.41
C CYS A 44 11.35 -9.37 -14.61
N LYS A 45 11.00 -10.58 -15.10
CA LYS A 45 10.13 -11.51 -14.41
C LYS A 45 10.68 -11.86 -13.03
N LYS A 46 11.97 -12.21 -12.94
CA LYS A 46 12.62 -12.55 -11.67
C LYS A 46 12.54 -11.40 -10.65
N LYS A 47 12.90 -10.18 -11.04
CA LYS A 47 12.84 -8.99 -10.17
C LYS A 47 11.41 -8.72 -9.66
N ILE A 48 10.44 -8.80 -10.57
CA ILE A 48 9.02 -8.61 -10.24
C ILE A 48 8.54 -9.72 -9.29
N GLU A 49 8.85 -10.99 -9.57
CA GLU A 49 8.46 -12.13 -8.74
C GLU A 49 9.09 -12.09 -7.34
N GLU A 50 10.31 -11.61 -7.20
CA GLU A 50 10.96 -11.43 -5.90
C GLU A 50 10.17 -10.45 -5.01
N ILE A 51 9.79 -9.29 -5.57
CA ILE A 51 9.01 -8.27 -4.87
C ILE A 51 7.57 -8.72 -4.64
N ASP A 52 6.94 -9.38 -5.63
CA ASP A 52 5.60 -9.94 -5.50
C ASP A 52 5.57 -11.01 -4.39
N LYS A 53 6.62 -11.84 -4.28
CA LYS A 53 6.76 -12.86 -3.22
C LYS A 53 6.91 -12.22 -1.83
N GLU A 54 7.75 -11.18 -1.71
CA GLU A 54 7.90 -10.43 -0.46
C GLU A 54 6.57 -9.79 -0.03
N THR A 55 5.90 -9.13 -0.97
CA THR A 55 4.60 -8.48 -0.74
C THR A 55 3.57 -9.51 -0.29
N LYS A 56 3.48 -10.63 -1.03
CA LYS A 56 2.57 -11.72 -0.73
C LYS A 56 2.82 -12.34 0.64
N ARG A 57 4.08 -12.57 1.01
CA ARG A 57 4.47 -13.10 2.33
C ARG A 57 3.85 -12.28 3.47
N ILE A 58 3.81 -10.95 3.32
CA ILE A 58 3.23 -10.05 4.32
C ILE A 58 1.70 -10.02 4.20
N THR A 59 1.16 -9.89 2.98
CA THR A 59 -0.30 -9.78 2.79
C THR A 59 -1.07 -11.07 3.13
N ASP A 60 -0.41 -12.22 3.09
CA ASP A 60 -0.98 -13.54 3.41
C ASP A 60 -1.01 -13.82 4.93
N ILE A 61 -0.43 -12.94 5.76
CA ILE A 61 -0.58 -13.02 7.22
C ILE A 61 -2.07 -12.82 7.57
N GLU A 62 -2.69 -13.85 8.15
CA GLU A 62 -4.12 -13.87 8.45
C GLU A 62 -4.49 -12.84 9.52
N ASP A 63 -3.78 -12.84 10.65
CA ASP A 63 -4.03 -11.88 11.75
C ASP A 63 -3.77 -10.44 11.26
N PRO A 64 -4.79 -9.57 11.21
CA PRO A 64 -4.64 -8.21 10.72
C PRO A 64 -3.67 -7.38 11.56
N ILE A 65 -3.52 -7.66 12.86
CA ILE A 65 -2.59 -6.92 13.73
C ILE A 65 -1.14 -7.34 13.45
N ALA A 66 -0.88 -8.66 13.41
CA ALA A 66 0.42 -9.17 13.00
C ALA A 66 0.81 -8.69 11.59
N ARG A 67 -0.13 -8.72 10.63
CA ARG A 67 0.08 -8.21 9.27
C ARG A 67 0.42 -6.72 9.28
N ASN A 68 -0.35 -5.90 10.02
CA ASN A 68 -0.10 -4.45 10.12
C ASN A 68 1.30 -4.15 10.67
N LYS A 69 1.77 -4.93 11.65
CA LYS A 69 3.12 -4.82 12.19
C LYS A 69 4.19 -5.06 11.12
N GLU A 70 4.04 -6.11 10.31
CA GLU A 70 4.96 -6.42 9.21
C GLU A 70 4.91 -5.38 8.09
N ILE A 71 3.72 -4.89 7.72
CA ILE A 71 3.54 -3.78 6.77
C ILE A 71 4.27 -2.54 7.26
N THR A 72 4.09 -2.17 8.53
CA THR A 72 4.77 -1.02 9.15
C THR A 72 6.29 -1.20 9.07
N ALA A 73 6.80 -2.39 9.39
CA ALA A 73 8.22 -2.68 9.34
C ALA A 73 8.78 -2.61 7.91
N ALA A 74 8.03 -3.10 6.92
CA ALA A 74 8.40 -3.03 5.51
C ALA A 74 8.52 -1.57 5.01
N TYR A 75 7.56 -0.71 5.35
CA TYR A 75 7.66 0.72 5.02
C TYR A 75 8.88 1.38 5.66
N LYS A 76 9.15 1.12 6.94
CA LYS A 76 10.33 1.66 7.63
C LYS A 76 11.63 1.18 6.99
N SER A 77 11.72 -0.12 6.71
CA SER A 77 12.89 -0.73 6.07
C SER A 77 13.16 -0.13 4.69
N LEU A 78 12.10 0.05 3.89
CA LEU A 78 12.23 0.61 2.55
C LEU A 78 12.57 2.11 2.59
N PHE A 79 11.98 2.88 3.52
CA PHE A 79 12.34 4.29 3.69
C PHE A 79 13.82 4.47 4.08
N SER A 80 14.36 3.59 4.92
CA SER A 80 15.80 3.62 5.25
C SER A 80 16.70 3.36 4.03
N GLN A 81 16.21 2.65 3.01
CA GLN A 81 16.91 2.40 1.75
C GLN A 81 16.71 3.54 0.74
N ASP A 82 15.53 4.19 0.77
CA ASP A 82 15.14 5.29 -0.12
C ASP A 82 14.54 6.45 0.69
N PRO A 83 15.39 7.25 1.38
CA PRO A 83 14.93 8.35 2.23
C PRO A 83 14.32 9.50 1.43
N THR A 84 14.48 9.51 0.10
CA THR A 84 13.85 10.52 -0.78
C THR A 84 12.35 10.29 -0.95
N ASN A 85 11.87 9.08 -0.64
CA ASN A 85 10.45 8.76 -0.78
C ASN A 85 9.70 9.06 0.53
N HIS A 86 9.29 10.32 0.69
CA HIS A 86 8.61 10.81 1.89
C HIS A 86 7.28 10.08 2.17
N TRP A 87 6.61 9.57 1.13
CA TRP A 87 5.40 8.77 1.30
C TRP A 87 5.65 7.52 2.14
N LEU A 88 6.82 6.85 2.01
CA LEU A 88 7.13 5.66 2.82
C LEU A 88 7.24 5.99 4.30
N LYS A 89 7.84 7.15 4.65
CA LYS A 89 7.92 7.58 6.05
C LYS A 89 6.53 7.85 6.59
N LEU A 90 5.69 8.62 5.87
CA LEU A 90 4.33 8.89 6.33
C LEU A 90 3.49 7.61 6.39
N GLY A 91 3.57 6.74 5.38
CA GLY A 91 2.90 5.44 5.35
C GLY A 91 3.26 4.57 6.56
N SER A 92 4.53 4.58 7.00
CA SER A 92 4.93 3.88 8.22
C SER A 92 4.32 4.45 9.50
N ILE A 93 4.13 5.77 9.56
CA ILE A 93 3.50 6.48 10.69
C ILE A 93 2.01 6.19 10.72
N VAL A 94 1.32 6.39 9.60
CA VAL A 94 -0.11 6.10 9.47
C VAL A 94 -0.40 4.63 9.77
N SER A 95 0.42 3.70 9.25
CA SER A 95 0.30 2.26 9.54
C SER A 95 0.54 1.93 11.02
N SER A 96 1.43 2.66 11.71
CA SER A 96 1.59 2.54 13.16
C SER A 96 0.31 2.96 13.90
N GLN A 97 -0.31 4.07 13.51
CA GLN A 97 -1.56 4.58 14.10
C GLN A 97 -2.75 3.64 13.81
N VAL A 98 -2.82 3.05 12.61
CA VAL A 98 -3.77 1.97 12.30
C VAL A 98 -3.58 0.81 13.28
N GLY A 99 -2.34 0.37 13.52
CA GLY A 99 -2.04 -0.66 14.50
C GLY A 99 -2.48 -0.31 15.93
N CYS A 100 -2.31 0.95 16.35
CA CYS A 100 -2.80 1.43 17.64
C CYS A 100 -4.34 1.29 17.73
N ASN A 101 -5.06 1.69 16.68
CA ASN A 101 -6.52 1.59 16.62
C ASN A 101 -7.01 0.14 16.58
N MET A 102 -6.33 -0.75 15.86
CA MET A 102 -6.65 -2.18 15.87
C MET A 102 -6.51 -2.80 17.27
N ASN A 103 -5.43 -2.48 18.00
CA ASN A 103 -5.23 -2.97 19.36
C ASN A 103 -6.27 -2.40 20.34
N LEU A 104 -6.66 -1.13 20.15
CA LEU A 104 -7.75 -0.51 20.91
C LEU A 104 -9.06 -1.29 20.72
N ILE A 105 -9.44 -1.58 19.47
CA ILE A 105 -10.66 -2.32 19.13
C ILE A 105 -10.62 -3.76 19.69
N GLN A 106 -9.44 -4.40 19.68
CA GLN A 106 -9.27 -5.74 20.24
C GLN A 106 -9.28 -5.76 21.78
N GLY A 107 -9.33 -4.59 22.45
CA GLY A 107 -9.31 -4.50 23.91
C GLY A 107 -7.92 -4.76 24.53
N LYS A 108 -6.84 -4.64 23.75
CA LYS A 108 -5.46 -4.84 24.21
C LYS A 108 -4.82 -3.57 24.79
N ARG A 109 -5.61 -2.53 25.09
CA ARG A 109 -5.13 -1.27 25.65
C ARG A 109 -5.81 -1.01 27.00
N ASP A 110 -5.02 -1.03 28.07
CA ASP A 110 -5.45 -0.60 29.40
C ASP A 110 -5.81 0.90 29.37
N GLY A 111 -6.95 1.28 29.96
CA GLY A 111 -7.31 2.68 30.18
C GLY A 111 -8.34 3.30 29.23
N PHE A 112 -9.08 2.52 28.45
CA PHE A 112 -10.23 3.04 27.71
C PHE A 112 -11.47 3.14 28.61
N PRO A 113 -12.09 4.32 28.83
CA PRO A 113 -13.21 4.52 29.76
C PRO A 113 -14.56 4.03 29.22
N PHE A 114 -14.58 3.30 28.10
CA PHE A 114 -15.78 2.67 27.61
C PHE A 114 -15.68 1.16 27.80
N PRO A 115 -16.09 0.63 28.98
CA PRO A 115 -16.47 -0.75 29.08
C PRO A 115 -17.66 -0.93 28.13
N SER A 116 -17.37 -1.48 26.94
CA SER A 116 -18.31 -1.96 25.94
C SER A 116 -18.96 -0.97 24.95
N LEU A 117 -18.19 -0.14 24.23
CA LEU A 117 -18.69 0.35 22.92
C LEU A 117 -19.03 -0.85 22.00
N LYS A 118 -18.27 -1.93 22.13
CA LYS A 118 -18.54 -3.24 21.54
C LYS A 118 -19.95 -3.72 21.88
N ASP A 119 -20.32 -3.82 23.15
CA ASP A 119 -21.63 -4.38 23.53
C ASP A 119 -22.77 -3.37 23.35
N SER A 120 -22.52 -2.06 23.48
CA SER A 120 -23.54 -1.01 23.32
C SER A 120 -23.93 -0.77 21.86
N ILE A 121 -22.99 -0.79 20.91
CA ILE A 121 -23.32 -0.61 19.48
C ILE A 121 -23.77 -1.93 18.84
N ASP A 122 -23.12 -3.05 19.17
CA ASP A 122 -23.47 -4.36 18.61
C ASP A 122 -24.87 -4.80 19.10
N SER A 123 -25.30 -4.43 20.31
CA SER A 123 -26.66 -4.74 20.83
C SER A 123 -27.77 -3.82 20.31
N THR A 124 -27.48 -2.55 20.03
CA THR A 124 -28.51 -1.57 19.64
C THR A 124 -28.84 -1.62 18.14
N THR A 125 -27.89 -2.05 17.29
CA THR A 125 -28.04 -2.00 15.82
C THR A 125 -28.01 -3.37 15.14
N GLY A 126 -27.61 -4.44 15.85
CA GLY A 126 -27.40 -5.76 15.24
C GLY A 126 -26.21 -5.82 14.27
N VAL A 127 -25.43 -4.74 14.15
CA VAL A 127 -24.25 -4.63 13.29
C VAL A 127 -23.01 -4.59 14.18
N SER A 128 -22.06 -5.51 13.96
CA SER A 128 -20.83 -5.51 14.75
C SER A 128 -19.87 -4.42 14.30
N PHE A 129 -20.06 -3.19 14.80
CA PHE A 129 -19.24 -2.02 14.47
C PHE A 129 -17.75 -2.30 14.68
N SER A 130 -17.42 -2.94 15.80
CA SER A 130 -16.03 -3.26 16.14
C SER A 130 -15.41 -4.25 15.15
N LYS A 131 -16.15 -5.28 14.75
CA LYS A 131 -15.70 -6.25 13.74
C LYS A 131 -15.52 -5.59 12.38
N ASN A 132 -16.49 -4.78 11.96
CA ASN A 132 -16.42 -4.10 10.67
C ASN A 132 -15.29 -3.08 10.63
N MET A 133 -15.07 -2.32 11.70
CA MET A 133 -13.96 -1.37 11.79
C MET A 133 -12.61 -2.11 11.75
N MET A 134 -12.49 -3.23 12.48
CA MET A 134 -11.31 -4.08 12.43
C MET A 134 -11.05 -4.61 11.01
N SER A 135 -12.09 -5.05 10.31
CA SER A 135 -12.00 -5.47 8.91
C SER A 135 -11.63 -4.31 7.97
N ALA A 136 -12.25 -3.14 8.12
CA ALA A 136 -11.98 -1.96 7.30
C ALA A 136 -10.52 -1.49 7.44
N LEU A 137 -10.01 -1.38 8.67
CA LEU A 137 -8.61 -1.03 8.93
C LEU A 137 -7.65 -2.09 8.36
N GLY A 138 -7.98 -3.37 8.55
CA GLY A 138 -7.17 -4.50 8.09
C GLY A 138 -7.12 -4.65 6.57
N GLU A 139 -8.24 -4.41 5.89
CA GLU A 139 -8.35 -4.45 4.44
C GLU A 139 -7.74 -3.20 3.80
N GLY A 140 -8.01 -2.01 4.35
CA GLY A 140 -7.43 -0.75 3.87
C GLY A 140 -5.91 -0.79 3.87
N ASN A 141 -5.28 -1.11 5.00
CA ASN A 141 -3.81 -1.15 5.06
C ASN A 141 -3.22 -2.26 4.17
N LYS A 142 -3.89 -3.41 4.06
CA LYS A 142 -3.48 -4.49 3.15
C LYS A 142 -3.58 -4.06 1.68
N ALA A 143 -4.62 -3.33 1.29
CA ALA A 143 -4.82 -2.85 -0.08
C ALA A 143 -3.76 -1.81 -0.46
N ILE A 144 -3.52 -0.81 0.39
CA ILE A 144 -2.44 0.18 0.19
C ILE A 144 -1.10 -0.52 0.01
N PHE A 145 -0.76 -1.44 0.92
CA PHE A 145 0.50 -2.16 0.85
C PHE A 145 0.62 -2.96 -0.46
N ARG A 146 -0.41 -3.72 -0.83
CA ARG A 146 -0.38 -4.55 -2.05
C ARG A 146 -0.19 -3.73 -3.32
N ASP A 147 -0.77 -2.54 -3.38
CA ASP A 147 -0.83 -1.78 -4.64
C ASP A 147 0.31 -0.77 -4.79
N ILE A 148 0.80 -0.18 -3.69
CA ILE A 148 1.87 0.84 -3.73
C ILE A 148 3.24 0.26 -3.40
N TYR A 149 3.35 -0.64 -2.40
CA TYR A 149 4.65 -1.13 -1.93
C TYR A 149 5.47 -1.81 -3.04
N PRO A 150 4.92 -2.70 -3.90
CA PRO A 150 5.71 -3.35 -4.94
C PRO A 150 6.37 -2.34 -5.90
N LEU A 151 5.63 -1.30 -6.29
CA LEU A 151 6.11 -0.27 -7.20
C LEU A 151 7.23 0.58 -6.55
N ALA A 152 7.02 0.98 -5.30
CA ALA A 152 8.02 1.72 -4.53
C ALA A 152 9.28 0.88 -4.27
N ALA A 153 9.11 -0.40 -3.91
CA ALA A 153 10.20 -1.33 -3.64
C ALA A 153 11.02 -1.60 -4.91
N TYR A 154 10.35 -1.81 -6.04
CA TYR A 154 11.03 -2.00 -7.32
C TYR A 154 11.85 -0.77 -7.68
N ARG A 155 11.24 0.43 -7.62
CA ARG A 155 11.93 1.69 -7.93
C ARG A 155 13.16 1.88 -7.04
N ALA A 156 13.03 1.65 -5.74
CA ALA A 156 14.14 1.82 -4.79
C ALA A 156 15.31 0.84 -5.06
N ARG A 157 15.02 -0.40 -5.48
CA ARG A 157 16.04 -1.45 -5.65
C ARG A 157 16.65 -1.50 -7.05
N HIS A 158 15.90 -1.11 -8.07
CA HIS A 158 16.26 -1.31 -9.48
C HIS A 158 16.15 -0.03 -10.33
N GLY A 159 15.57 1.04 -9.80
CA GLY A 159 15.38 2.31 -10.51
C GLY A 159 14.08 2.37 -11.31
N PHE A 160 13.62 3.60 -11.58
CA PHE A 160 12.35 3.83 -12.26
C PHE A 160 12.38 3.49 -13.76
N ASP A 161 13.52 3.66 -14.43
CA ASP A 161 13.67 3.29 -15.84
C ASP A 161 13.59 1.77 -16.04
N ASP A 162 14.21 0.99 -15.16
CA ASP A 162 14.10 -0.47 -15.17
C ASP A 162 12.67 -0.91 -14.85
N LEU A 163 12.00 -0.26 -13.89
CA LEU A 163 10.59 -0.53 -13.60
C LEU A 163 9.70 -0.38 -14.83
N LYS A 164 9.79 0.76 -15.55
CA LYS A 164 9.00 1.01 -16.78
C LYS A 164 9.27 -0.06 -17.83
N LYS A 165 10.55 -0.36 -18.08
CA LYS A 165 10.99 -1.37 -19.04
C LYS A 165 10.43 -2.75 -18.69
N CYS A 166 10.55 -3.15 -17.43
CA CYS A 166 10.17 -4.47 -16.98
C CYS A 166 8.66 -4.68 -16.88
N TYR A 167 7.90 -3.67 -16.45
CA TYR A 167 6.44 -3.75 -16.47
C TYR A 167 5.93 -3.88 -17.91
N ALA A 168 6.43 -3.05 -18.83
CA ALA A 168 6.09 -3.17 -20.26
C ALA A 168 6.46 -4.56 -20.83
N ALA A 169 7.66 -5.08 -20.51
CA ALA A 169 8.10 -6.39 -20.98
C ALA A 169 7.27 -7.57 -20.42
N GLN A 170 6.58 -7.38 -19.29
CA GLN A 170 5.70 -8.38 -18.69
C GLN A 170 4.21 -8.13 -18.98
N GLY A 171 3.88 -7.14 -19.82
CA GLY A 171 2.48 -6.75 -20.07
C GLY A 171 1.77 -6.24 -18.81
N LYS A 172 2.51 -5.78 -17.80
CA LYS A 172 1.98 -5.12 -16.61
C LYS A 172 1.94 -3.61 -16.85
N GLU A 173 0.95 -2.94 -16.27
CA GLU A 173 0.83 -1.48 -16.34
C GLU A 173 1.18 -0.85 -14.98
N ILE A 174 1.86 0.29 -15.04
CA ILE A 174 2.02 1.16 -13.87
C ILE A 174 0.86 2.15 -13.90
N PRO A 175 0.04 2.26 -12.84
CA PRO A 175 -1.04 3.23 -12.79
C PRO A 175 -0.52 4.63 -13.15
N PRO A 176 -1.20 5.42 -14.02
CA PRO A 176 -0.66 6.68 -14.53
C PRO A 176 -0.18 7.64 -13.43
N GLN A 177 -0.99 7.77 -12.37
CA GLN A 177 -0.65 8.62 -11.23
C GLN A 177 0.56 8.11 -10.43
N MET A 178 0.70 6.80 -10.27
CA MET A 178 1.90 6.20 -9.67
C MET A 178 3.12 6.41 -10.57
N LYS A 179 2.97 6.31 -11.89
CA LYS A 179 4.05 6.58 -12.85
C LYS A 179 4.53 8.03 -12.72
N ASP A 180 3.62 8.98 -12.62
CA ASP A 180 3.95 10.41 -12.43
C ASP A 180 4.59 10.67 -11.07
N ALA A 181 4.07 10.05 -10.00
CA ALA A 181 4.64 10.15 -8.67
C ALA A 181 6.08 9.63 -8.60
N LEU A 182 6.35 8.48 -9.20
CA LEU A 182 7.70 7.91 -9.27
C LEU A 182 8.63 8.76 -10.15
N ALA A 183 8.12 9.33 -11.25
CA ALA A 183 8.88 10.25 -12.08
C ALA A 183 9.28 11.54 -11.34
N ARG A 184 8.47 12.00 -10.37
CA ARG A 184 8.82 13.14 -9.50
C ARG A 184 9.94 12.80 -8.53
N LEU A 185 9.99 11.58 -7.99
CA LEU A 185 11.11 11.14 -7.14
C LEU A 185 12.45 11.19 -7.90
N GLU A 186 12.47 10.78 -9.17
CA GLU A 186 13.69 10.87 -10.00
C GLU A 186 14.18 12.32 -10.21
N LYS A 187 13.29 13.30 -10.03
CA LYS A 187 13.59 14.73 -10.12
C LYS A 187 13.86 15.37 -8.74
N ASN A 188 14.00 14.56 -7.69
CA ASN A 188 14.11 15.01 -6.30
C ASN A 188 12.91 15.83 -5.80
N ASP A 189 11.74 15.65 -6.43
CA ASP A 189 10.47 16.22 -5.97
C ASP A 189 9.78 15.21 -5.03
N SER A 190 10.36 15.03 -3.85
CA SER A 190 9.87 14.11 -2.82
C SER A 190 8.47 14.49 -2.32
N ARG A 191 8.19 15.79 -2.23
CA ARG A 191 6.89 16.27 -1.76
C ARG A 191 5.79 16.05 -2.79
N GLY A 192 5.99 16.52 -4.01
CA GLY A 192 5.01 16.35 -5.09
C GLY A 192 4.81 14.87 -5.44
N SER A 193 5.84 14.03 -5.30
CA SER A 193 5.66 12.58 -5.36
C SER A 193 4.71 12.08 -4.28
N ALA A 194 4.97 12.42 -3.01
CA ALA A 194 4.20 11.90 -1.90
C ALA A 194 2.72 12.36 -1.94
N ASP A 195 2.47 13.59 -2.37
CA ASP A 195 1.12 14.10 -2.61
C ASP A 195 0.40 13.27 -3.69
N LEU A 196 1.05 13.01 -4.84
CA LEU A 196 0.46 12.17 -5.89
C LEU A 196 0.18 10.74 -5.44
N ILE A 197 1.07 10.13 -4.63
CA ILE A 197 0.81 8.79 -4.08
C ILE A 197 -0.35 8.85 -3.08
N GLY A 198 -0.41 9.85 -2.22
CA GLY A 198 -1.52 10.07 -1.28
C GLY A 198 -2.87 10.24 -1.98
N ASP A 199 -2.92 11.03 -3.05
CA ASP A 199 -4.12 11.17 -3.88
C ASP A 199 -4.56 9.83 -4.48
N TYR A 200 -3.61 9.05 -5.02
CA TYR A 200 -3.89 7.75 -5.64
C TYR A 200 -4.42 6.76 -4.58
N GLU A 201 -3.75 6.72 -3.44
CA GLU A 201 -4.13 5.93 -2.27
C GLU A 201 -5.56 6.21 -1.84
N GLN A 202 -5.89 7.48 -1.60
CA GLN A 202 -7.17 7.88 -1.02
C GLN A 202 -8.34 7.76 -2.01
N LYS A 203 -8.10 8.03 -3.31
CA LYS A 203 -9.14 8.04 -4.34
C LYS A 203 -9.35 6.67 -5.01
N GLN A 204 -8.28 5.92 -5.25
CA GLN A 204 -8.36 4.67 -6.04
C GLN A 204 -8.31 3.42 -5.16
N ILE A 205 -7.46 3.40 -4.13
CA ILE A 205 -7.24 2.20 -3.31
C ILE A 205 -8.18 2.14 -2.11
N ILE A 206 -8.33 3.26 -1.40
CA ILE A 206 -9.07 3.31 -0.14
C ILE A 206 -10.56 3.56 -0.33
N GLN A 207 -10.96 4.28 -1.39
CA GLN A 207 -12.37 4.57 -1.63
C GLN A 207 -13.26 3.30 -1.70
N PRO A 208 -12.87 2.20 -2.35
CA PRO A 208 -13.66 0.96 -2.33
C PRO A 208 -13.84 0.37 -0.92
N VAL A 209 -12.84 0.53 -0.03
CA VAL A 209 -12.95 0.10 1.38
C VAL A 209 -13.97 0.97 2.12
N TYR A 210 -13.93 2.28 1.91
CA TYR A 210 -14.94 3.19 2.47
C TYR A 210 -16.35 2.87 1.99
N GLN A 211 -16.53 2.54 0.70
CA GLN A 211 -17.82 2.13 0.15
C GLN A 211 -18.30 0.79 0.72
N LYS A 212 -17.41 -0.19 0.89
CA LYS A 212 -17.75 -1.49 1.46
C LYS A 212 -18.20 -1.41 2.92
N TYR A 213 -17.65 -0.46 3.68
CA TYR A 213 -17.94 -0.27 5.11
C TYR A 213 -18.61 1.09 5.39
N ASP A 214 -19.39 1.60 4.44
CA ASP A 214 -20.00 2.93 4.49
C ASP A 214 -20.81 3.17 5.78
N GLY A 215 -21.65 2.22 6.19
CA GLY A 215 -22.41 2.30 7.43
C GLY A 215 -21.52 2.34 8.68
N THR A 216 -20.36 1.69 8.63
CA THR A 216 -19.38 1.71 9.74
C THR A 216 -18.69 3.06 9.83
N PHE A 217 -18.26 3.63 8.70
CA PHE A 217 -17.67 4.97 8.65
C PHE A 217 -18.70 6.06 8.97
N PHE A 218 -19.93 5.93 8.50
CA PHE A 218 -21.04 6.81 8.87
C PHE A 218 -21.27 6.83 10.38
N MET A 219 -21.32 5.65 11.03
CA MET A 219 -21.43 5.56 12.48
C MET A 219 -20.22 6.18 13.20
N ALA A 220 -19.01 5.92 12.70
CA ALA A 220 -17.78 6.49 13.26
C ALA A 220 -17.77 8.02 13.19
N GLU A 221 -18.27 8.57 12.08
CA GLU A 221 -18.28 10.01 11.81
C GLU A 221 -19.39 10.76 12.53
N ASN A 222 -20.63 10.25 12.46
CA ASN A 222 -21.83 11.00 12.85
C ASN A 222 -22.37 10.62 14.23
N ILE A 223 -21.98 9.46 14.78
CA ILE A 223 -22.49 8.97 16.07
C ILE A 223 -21.37 8.91 17.09
N ALA A 224 -20.35 8.08 16.84
CA ALA A 224 -19.24 7.91 17.78
C ALA A 224 -18.32 9.14 17.81
N GLY A 225 -18.11 9.78 16.66
CA GLY A 225 -17.23 10.94 16.49
C GLY A 225 -17.57 12.11 17.41
N PRO A 226 -18.81 12.64 17.42
CA PRO A 226 -19.19 13.78 18.27
C PRO A 226 -19.07 13.48 19.77
N VAL A 227 -19.44 12.25 20.19
CA VAL A 227 -19.29 11.79 21.57
C VAL A 227 -17.81 11.77 21.96
N TRP A 228 -16.97 11.18 21.10
CA TRP A 228 -15.54 11.13 21.32
C TRP A 228 -14.91 12.53 21.38
N LYS A 229 -15.24 13.42 20.45
CA LYS A 229 -14.75 14.79 20.41
C LYS A 229 -15.13 15.58 21.66
N THR A 230 -16.33 15.33 22.21
CA THR A 230 -16.75 15.99 23.44
C THR A 230 -15.84 15.62 24.63
N ILE A 231 -15.47 14.34 24.72
CA ILE A 231 -14.68 13.77 25.82
C ILE A 231 -13.19 14.03 25.65
N TYR A 232 -12.64 13.75 24.46
CA TYR A 232 -11.19 13.78 24.20
C TYR A 232 -10.72 15.00 23.43
N LYS A 233 -11.63 15.92 23.05
CA LYS A 233 -11.34 17.15 22.31
C LYS A 233 -10.78 16.96 20.88
N HIS A 234 -10.80 15.73 20.36
CA HIS A 234 -10.44 15.40 18.98
C HIS A 234 -11.32 14.23 18.48
N TYR A 235 -11.36 13.97 17.18
CA TYR A 235 -12.04 12.80 16.61
C TYR A 235 -11.16 11.54 16.66
N PRO A 236 -11.74 10.33 16.65
CA PRO A 236 -10.97 9.08 16.71
C PRO A 236 -10.20 8.74 15.43
N TYR A 237 -10.55 9.38 14.31
CA TYR A 237 -9.86 9.26 13.02
C TYR A 237 -8.81 10.36 12.81
N GLU A 238 -8.70 11.30 13.74
CA GLU A 238 -7.59 12.25 13.80
C GLU A 238 -6.40 11.58 14.47
N ILE A 239 -5.23 11.66 13.83
CA ILE A 239 -4.04 10.92 14.24
C ILE A 239 -2.86 11.89 14.42
N PRO A 240 -1.93 11.57 15.33
CA PRO A 240 -0.68 12.29 15.43
C PRO A 240 0.27 11.84 14.30
N VAL A 241 1.19 12.73 13.91
CA VAL A 241 2.34 12.33 13.09
C VAL A 241 3.42 11.77 14.02
N SER A 242 3.23 10.51 14.41
CA SER A 242 4.08 9.81 15.38
C SER A 242 3.96 8.31 15.20
N SER A 243 5.01 7.56 15.55
CA SER A 243 4.91 6.10 15.66
C SER A 243 4.42 5.62 17.03
N SER A 244 4.26 6.53 18.00
CA SER A 244 3.74 6.21 19.33
C SER A 244 2.21 6.28 19.35
N CYS A 245 1.58 5.33 20.04
CA CYS A 245 0.13 5.34 20.27
C CYS A 245 -0.31 6.37 21.32
N SER A 246 0.64 6.97 22.07
CA SER A 246 0.37 7.90 23.18
C SER A 246 0.60 9.37 22.82
N ASP A 247 0.95 9.65 21.57
CA ASP A 247 1.18 11.04 21.14
C ASP A 247 -0.14 11.80 21.07
N THR A 248 -0.15 12.99 21.64
CA THR A 248 -1.34 13.85 21.75
C THR A 248 -1.31 15.00 20.76
N ASN A 249 -0.25 15.12 19.94
CA ASN A 249 -0.11 16.17 18.95
C ASN A 249 -0.84 15.82 17.65
N ILE A 250 -2.17 15.77 17.76
CA ILE A 250 -3.11 15.37 16.72
C ILE A 250 -3.14 16.39 15.57
N VAL A 251 -3.31 15.88 14.33
CA VAL A 251 -3.63 16.71 13.16
C VAL A 251 -5.14 16.71 12.95
N GLU A 252 -5.75 17.89 12.86
CA GLU A 252 -7.20 18.04 12.69
C GLU A 252 -7.66 17.63 11.29
N PHE A 253 -8.70 16.80 11.25
CA PHE A 253 -9.28 16.29 10.02
C PHE A 253 -10.19 17.36 9.39
N PRO A 254 -9.94 17.78 8.14
CA PRO A 254 -10.82 18.70 7.44
C PRO A 254 -12.06 17.96 6.95
N GLY A 255 -13.26 18.43 7.30
CA GLY A 255 -14.49 17.94 6.69
C GLY A 255 -14.86 16.51 7.08
N SER A 256 -15.20 15.70 6.08
CA SER A 256 -15.81 14.38 6.24
C SER A 256 -14.86 13.24 5.90
N ILE A 257 -14.73 12.24 6.77
CA ILE A 257 -13.95 11.04 6.46
C ILE A 257 -14.56 10.24 5.29
N SER A 258 -15.86 10.38 5.06
CA SER A 258 -16.56 9.71 3.96
C SER A 258 -16.27 10.37 2.60
N ASN A 259 -15.86 11.64 2.60
CA ASN A 259 -15.48 12.38 1.39
C ASN A 259 -14.00 12.11 1.04
N MET A 260 -13.73 11.71 -0.21
CA MET A 260 -12.37 11.38 -0.64
C MET A 260 -11.44 12.58 -0.75
N ASP A 261 -11.95 13.75 -1.15
CA ASP A 261 -11.13 14.96 -1.29
C ASP A 261 -10.76 15.53 0.08
N ASP A 262 -11.63 15.38 1.08
CA ASP A 262 -11.34 15.70 2.47
C ASP A 262 -10.24 14.79 3.05
N ARG A 263 -10.29 13.48 2.75
CA ARG A 263 -9.20 12.54 3.11
C ARG A 263 -7.87 12.89 2.43
N VAL A 264 -7.92 13.34 1.18
CA VAL A 264 -6.73 13.81 0.44
C VAL A 264 -6.15 15.05 1.10
N LEU A 265 -7.00 16.03 1.41
CA LEU A 265 -6.57 17.23 2.12
C LEU A 265 -5.99 16.90 3.49
N TYR A 266 -6.57 15.93 4.19
CA TYR A 266 -6.03 15.43 5.45
C TYR A 266 -4.64 14.81 5.29
N TYR A 267 -4.45 13.99 4.24
CA TYR A 267 -3.15 13.43 3.91
C TYR A 267 -2.09 14.53 3.70
N HIS A 268 -2.43 15.59 2.96
CA HIS A 268 -1.53 16.73 2.76
C HIS A 268 -1.16 17.43 4.07
N LYS A 269 -2.11 17.60 5.00
CA LYS A 269 -1.84 18.15 6.35
C LYS A 269 -0.91 17.26 7.16
N LEU A 270 -1.08 15.94 7.09
CA LEU A 270 -0.16 14.99 7.74
C LEU A 270 1.25 15.09 7.17
N MET A 271 1.38 15.19 5.84
CA MET A 271 2.69 15.35 5.19
C MET A 271 3.33 16.71 5.51
N ASP A 272 2.54 17.79 5.62
CA ASP A 272 3.04 19.10 6.07
C ASP A 272 3.59 19.03 7.48
N ARG A 273 2.86 18.38 8.39
CA ARG A 273 3.30 18.19 9.78
C ARG A 273 4.56 17.34 9.84
N LEU A 274 4.62 16.23 9.09
CA LEU A 274 5.82 15.39 9.01
C LEU A 274 7.01 16.17 8.47
N SER A 275 6.83 16.91 7.37
CA SER A 275 7.89 17.70 6.75
C SER A 275 8.45 18.73 7.74
N SER A 276 7.58 19.36 8.53
CA SER A 276 8.00 20.29 9.59
C SER A 276 8.79 19.61 10.71
N GLN A 277 8.45 18.38 11.09
CA GLN A 277 9.16 17.63 12.13
C GLN A 277 10.52 17.14 11.66
N GLU A 278 10.62 16.71 10.40
CA GLU A 278 11.84 16.17 9.80
C GLU A 278 12.76 17.28 9.24
N GLY A 279 12.32 18.54 9.25
CA GLY A 279 13.09 19.67 8.70
C GLY A 279 13.19 19.66 7.17
N TRP A 280 12.26 19.01 6.47
CA TRP A 280 12.23 18.98 5.01
C TRP A 280 11.77 20.33 4.46
N SER A 281 12.54 20.87 3.51
CA SER A 281 12.18 22.12 2.83
C SER A 281 10.88 21.94 2.06
N LYS A 282 9.95 22.90 2.18
CA LYS A 282 8.86 23.10 1.22
C LYS A 282 9.47 23.61 -0.10
N ARG A 283 10.14 22.74 -0.85
CA ARG A 283 10.62 23.06 -2.19
C ARG A 283 9.51 22.82 -3.19
#